data_AF-A0A7W1QHE1-F1
#
_entry.id   AF-A0A7W1QHE1-F1
#
_cell.length_a   1.000
_cell.length_b   1.000
_cell.length_c   1.000
_cell.angle_alpha   90.00
_cell.angle_beta   90.00
_cell.angle_gamma   90.00
#
_symmetry.space_group_name_H-M   'P 1'
#
loop_
_entity.id
_entity.type
_entity.pdbx_description
1 polymer ?
#
loop_
_entity_poly.entity_id
_entity_poly.type
_entity_poly.pdbx_seq_one_letter_code
_entity_poly.pdbx_strand_id
1 'polypeptide(L)'
;MTKKITSTVDEFIESLSPEERKKYDEEYNELLLSELILAAMEKDTISVRNLAKKAGLSPTVVQAMRSGSRKDFSMQTFFKVLKGLGSKGIMVEFNGRYIPLNIPNSKEK
;
A
#
# COMPACT_ATOMS: atom_id res chain seq x y z
N MET A 1 36.83 15.60 9.96
CA MET A 1 35.68 14.93 9.34
C MET A 1 34.66 14.66 10.43
N THR A 2 33.48 15.31 10.39
CA THR A 2 32.40 15.05 11.34
C THR A 2 31.77 13.70 11.01
N LYS A 3 31.82 12.77 11.97
CA LYS A 3 31.19 11.45 11.83
C LYS A 3 29.68 11.66 11.73
N LYS A 4 29.07 11.27 10.61
CA LYS A 4 27.61 11.35 10.42
C LYS A 4 26.96 10.44 11.48
N ILE A 5 26.05 10.98 12.29
CA ILE A 5 25.27 10.18 13.23
C ILE A 5 24.21 9.46 12.40
N THR A 6 24.34 8.15 12.29
CA THR A 6 23.38 7.23 11.65
C THR A 6 22.50 6.61 12.72
N SER A 7 21.21 6.40 12.42
CA SER A 7 20.35 5.64 13.32
C SER A 7 20.69 4.15 13.24
N THR A 8 20.30 3.38 14.25
CA THR A 8 20.46 1.91 14.23
C THR A 8 19.76 1.27 13.03
N VAL A 9 18.68 1.88 12.54
CA VAL A 9 17.97 1.42 11.34
C VAL A 9 18.78 1.71 10.09
N ASP A 10 19.37 2.90 9.99
CA ASP A 10 20.23 3.26 8.85
C ASP A 10 21.44 2.32 8.77
N GLU A 11 22.09 2.06 9.91
CA GLU A 11 23.23 1.13 9.99
C GLU A 11 22.84 -0.30 9.60
N PHE A 12 21.67 -0.77 10.04
CA PHE A 12 21.15 -2.08 9.63
C PHE A 12 20.93 -2.14 8.12
N ILE A 13 20.25 -1.15 7.55
CA ILE A 13 19.93 -1.10 6.11
C ILE A 13 21.19 -0.99 5.25
N GLU A 14 22.19 -0.23 5.69
CA GLU A 14 23.49 -0.10 5.01
C GLU A 14 24.33 -1.38 5.08
N SER A 15 24.09 -2.24 6.09
CA SER A 15 24.82 -3.50 6.28
C SER A 15 24.31 -4.67 5.42
N LEU A 16 23.12 -4.53 4.80
CA LEU A 16 22.51 -5.60 4.01
C LEU A 16 23.26 -5.85 2.70
N SER A 17 23.43 -7.13 2.35
CA SER A 17 23.81 -7.52 0.98
C SER A 17 22.75 -7.08 -0.05
N PRO A 18 23.09 -7.00 -1.35
CA PRO A 18 22.12 -6.65 -2.39
C PRO A 18 20.86 -7.54 -2.39
N GLU A 19 21.01 -8.84 -2.14
CA GLU A 19 19.92 -9.81 -2.08
C GLU A 19 19.02 -9.57 -0.85
N GLU A 20 19.63 -9.35 0.32
CA GLU A 20 18.90 -9.04 1.55
C GLU A 20 18.20 -7.69 1.46
N ARG A 21 18.85 -6.69 0.85
CA ARG A 21 18.28 -5.37 0.64
C ARG A 21 17.04 -5.44 -0.26
N LYS A 22 17.11 -6.18 -1.35
CA LYS A 22 15.95 -6.40 -2.23
C LYS A 22 14.78 -7.03 -1.47
N LYS A 23 15.04 -8.07 -0.68
CA LYS A 23 14.01 -8.73 0.13
C LYS A 23 13.42 -7.78 1.19
N TYR A 24 14.27 -6.98 1.84
CA TYR A 24 13.84 -5.95 2.78
C TYR A 24 12.90 -4.95 2.12
N ASP A 25 13.27 -4.43 0.94
CA ASP A 25 12.45 -3.44 0.22
C ASP A 25 11.10 -4.06 -0.21
N GLU A 26 11.06 -5.34 -0.61
CA GLU A 26 9.82 -6.07 -0.90
C GLU A 26 8.92 -6.18 0.35
N GLU A 27 9.46 -6.64 1.47
CA GLU A 27 8.74 -6.79 2.75
C GLU A 27 8.28 -5.44 3.32
N TYR A 28 9.10 -4.39 3.16
CA TYR A 28 8.76 -3.04 3.59
C TYR A 28 7.57 -2.48 2.79
N ASN A 29 7.51 -2.71 1.48
CA ASN A 29 6.37 -2.31 0.66
C ASN A 29 5.09 -3.07 1.05
N GLU A 30 5.19 -4.37 1.37
CA GLU A 30 4.06 -5.17 1.87
C GLU A 30 3.52 -4.62 3.21
N LEU A 31 4.42 -4.22 4.11
CA LEU A 31 4.08 -3.58 5.38
C LEU A 31 3.37 -2.24 5.14
N LEU A 32 3.94 -1.36 4.31
CA LEU A 32 3.35 -0.06 4.01
C LEU A 32 1.94 -0.17 3.44
N LEU A 33 1.70 -1.14 2.54
CA LEU A 33 0.37 -1.38 2.00
C LEU A 33 -0.62 -1.81 3.09
N SER A 34 -0.20 -2.70 3.99
CA SER A 34 -1.02 -3.19 5.10
C SER A 34 -1.38 -2.04 6.06
N GLU A 35 -0.39 -1.22 6.43
CA GLU A 35 -0.56 -0.05 7.28
C GLU A 35 -1.45 1.02 6.65
N LEU A 36 -1.30 1.28 5.34
CA LEU A 36 -2.17 2.20 4.61
C LEU A 36 -3.65 1.77 4.69
N ILE A 37 -3.91 0.48 4.50
CA ILE A 37 -5.27 -0.08 4.59
C ILE A 37 -5.78 0.04 6.04
N LEU A 38 -4.96 -0.29 7.03
CA LEU A 38 -5.32 -0.19 8.45
C LEU A 38 -5.66 1.24 8.86
N ALA A 39 -4.78 2.20 8.57
CA ALA A 39 -4.95 3.61 8.91
C ALA A 39 -6.20 4.21 8.24
N ALA A 40 -6.47 3.84 6.99
CA ALA A 40 -7.67 4.30 6.29
C ALA A 40 -8.96 3.66 6.87
N MET A 41 -8.89 2.40 7.30
CA MET A 41 -10.01 1.73 7.97
C MET A 41 -10.29 2.30 9.36
N GLU A 42 -9.26 2.65 10.13
CA GLU A 42 -9.39 3.24 11.46
C GLU A 42 -10.02 4.64 11.38
N LYS A 43 -9.50 5.50 10.49
CA LYS A 43 -9.97 6.87 10.30
C LYS A 43 -11.46 6.95 9.93
N ASP A 44 -11.95 6.00 9.13
CA ASP A 44 -13.33 5.97 8.65
C ASP A 44 -14.24 5.00 9.43
N THR A 45 -13.75 4.34 10.49
CA THR A 45 -14.46 3.28 11.24
C THR A 45 -15.01 2.15 10.34
N ILE A 46 -14.29 1.82 9.26
CA ILE A 46 -14.73 0.84 8.26
C ILE A 46 -14.22 -0.55 8.62
N SER A 47 -15.14 -1.51 8.82
CA SER A 47 -14.78 -2.93 8.98
C SER A 47 -14.33 -3.58 7.66
N VAL A 48 -13.60 -4.70 7.73
CA VAL A 48 -13.19 -5.50 6.55
C VAL A 48 -14.40 -5.82 5.65
N ARG A 49 -15.54 -6.19 6.24
CA ARG A 49 -16.76 -6.52 5.49
C ARG A 49 -17.35 -5.29 4.79
N ASN A 50 -17.34 -4.14 5.45
CA ASN A 50 -17.85 -2.89 4.86
C ASN A 50 -16.96 -2.43 3.71
N LEU A 51 -15.63 -2.52 3.89
CA LEU A 51 -14.67 -2.20 2.82
C LEU A 51 -14.85 -3.14 1.62
N ALA A 52 -14.98 -4.44 1.86
CA ALA A 52 -15.24 -5.42 0.81
C ALA A 52 -16.52 -5.10 0.03
N LYS A 53 -17.60 -4.72 0.73
CA LYS A 53 -18.86 -4.30 0.10
C LYS A 53 -18.68 -3.04 -0.74
N LYS A 54 -17.99 -2.00 -0.23
CA LYS A 54 -17.71 -0.76 -0.97
C LYS A 54 -16.83 -1.00 -2.20
N ALA A 55 -15.85 -1.89 -2.09
CA ALA A 55 -14.91 -2.23 -3.15
C ALA A 55 -15.47 -3.25 -4.17
N GLY A 56 -16.60 -3.91 -3.87
CA GLY A 56 -17.12 -5.00 -4.69
C GLY A 56 -16.18 -6.22 -4.73
N LEU A 57 -15.59 -6.56 -3.59
CA LEU A 57 -14.65 -7.66 -3.39
C LEU A 57 -15.16 -8.61 -2.30
N SER A 58 -14.60 -9.82 -2.20
CA SER A 58 -14.89 -10.70 -1.06
C SER A 58 -14.16 -10.20 0.20
N PRO A 59 -14.72 -10.43 1.41
CA PRO A 59 -14.03 -10.13 2.66
C PRO A 59 -12.66 -10.81 2.78
N THR A 60 -12.51 -12.01 2.20
CA THR A 60 -11.25 -12.75 2.20
C THR A 60 -10.15 -12.07 1.39
N VAL A 61 -10.49 -11.42 0.26
CA VAL A 61 -9.53 -10.64 -0.53
C VAL A 61 -9.06 -9.42 0.25
N VAL A 62 -9.99 -8.67 0.84
CA VAL A 62 -9.65 -7.49 1.65
C VAL A 62 -8.84 -7.87 2.89
N GLN A 63 -9.20 -8.97 3.55
CA GLN A 63 -8.45 -9.50 4.68
C GLN A 63 -7.02 -9.86 4.28
N ALA A 64 -6.83 -10.56 3.16
CA ALA A 64 -5.52 -10.99 2.69
C ALA A 64 -4.62 -9.81 2.29
N MET A 65 -5.20 -8.74 1.74
CA MET A 65 -4.49 -7.48 1.50
C MET A 65 -4.07 -6.81 2.80
N ARG A 66 -4.99 -6.72 3.78
CA ARG A 66 -4.73 -6.10 5.08
C ARG A 66 -3.66 -6.82 5.88
N SER A 67 -3.57 -8.14 5.78
CA SER A 67 -2.59 -8.95 6.51
C SER A 67 -1.29 -9.22 5.75
N GLY A 68 -1.15 -8.72 4.50
CA GLY A 68 -0.02 -9.05 3.63
C GLY A 68 0.09 -10.55 3.26
N SER A 69 -0.93 -11.37 3.53
CA SER A 69 -0.83 -12.82 3.37
C SER A 69 -0.93 -13.28 1.92
N ARG A 70 -1.46 -12.42 1.05
CA ARG A 70 -1.37 -12.58 -0.40
C ARG A 70 -0.43 -11.47 -0.90
N LYS A 71 0.50 -11.84 -1.77
CA LYS A 71 1.49 -10.92 -2.34
C LYS A 71 1.05 -10.40 -3.71
N ASP A 72 0.38 -11.27 -4.47
CA ASP A 72 -0.08 -10.94 -5.82
C ASP A 72 -1.56 -10.51 -5.83
N PHE A 73 -1.78 -9.23 -6.13
CA PHE A 73 -3.11 -8.70 -6.43
C PHE A 73 -3.08 -8.00 -7.79
N SER A 74 -4.19 -8.09 -8.53
CA SER A 74 -4.29 -7.28 -9.74
C SER A 74 -4.40 -5.80 -9.39
N MET A 75 -3.84 -4.94 -10.25
CA MET A 75 -3.99 -3.48 -10.14
C MET A 75 -5.47 -3.06 -10.03
N GLN A 76 -6.38 -3.75 -10.72
CA GLN A 76 -7.81 -3.44 -10.60
C GLN A 76 -8.35 -3.72 -9.19
N THR A 77 -7.86 -4.76 -8.52
CA THR A 77 -8.25 -5.10 -7.14
C THR A 77 -7.75 -4.04 -6.17
N PHE A 78 -6.48 -3.61 -6.34
CA PHE A 78 -5.90 -2.54 -5.55
C PHE A 78 -6.69 -1.22 -5.68
N PHE A 79 -7.00 -0.79 -6.91
CA PHE A 79 -7.79 0.42 -7.13
C PHE A 79 -9.20 0.35 -6.55
N LYS A 80 -9.85 -0.83 -6.58
CA LYS A 80 -11.16 -1.03 -5.94
C LYS A 80 -11.10 -0.81 -4.44
N VAL A 81 -10.06 -1.31 -3.77
CA VAL A 81 -9.86 -1.09 -2.32
C VAL A 81 -9.61 0.39 -2.03
N LEU A 82 -8.70 1.03 -2.77
CA LEU A 82 -8.43 2.46 -2.62
C LEU A 82 -9.70 3.31 -2.81
N LYS A 83 -10.53 2.98 -3.82
CA LYS A 83 -11.84 3.62 -4.02
C LYS A 83 -12.77 3.39 -2.82
N GLY A 84 -12.82 2.16 -2.31
CA GLY A 84 -13.62 1.82 -1.13
C GLY A 84 -13.22 2.57 0.15
N LEU A 85 -11.94 2.96 0.23
CA LEU A 85 -11.35 3.81 1.27
C LEU A 85 -11.50 5.32 0.98
N GLY A 86 -12.21 5.71 -0.08
CA GLY A 86 -12.47 7.12 -0.40
C GLY A 86 -11.34 7.83 -1.17
N SER A 87 -10.31 7.10 -1.62
CA SER A 87 -9.29 7.69 -2.49
C SER A 87 -9.86 7.96 -3.89
N LYS A 88 -9.53 9.15 -4.42
CA LYS A 88 -9.95 9.59 -5.76
C LYS A 88 -8.90 9.31 -6.85
N GLY A 89 -7.68 9.00 -6.45
CA GLY A 89 -6.54 8.81 -7.36
C GLY A 89 -5.24 8.55 -6.61
N ILE A 90 -4.19 8.23 -7.36
CA ILE A 90 -2.81 8.13 -6.86
C ILE A 90 -1.90 9.03 -7.70
N MET A 91 -0.81 9.53 -7.13
CA MET A 91 0.24 10.20 -7.89
C MET A 91 1.41 9.25 -8.06
N VAL A 92 1.88 9.10 -9.29
CA VAL A 92 3.05 8.29 -9.62
C VAL A 92 4.14 9.21 -10.12
N GLU A 93 5.33 9.09 -9.57
CA GLU A 93 6.51 9.77 -10.12
C GLU A 93 7.10 8.95 -11.27
N PHE A 94 7.28 9.58 -12.41
CA PHE A 94 7.87 8.99 -13.60
C PHE A 94 8.86 9.99 -14.22
N ASN A 95 10.15 9.64 -14.23
CA ASN A 95 11.23 10.50 -14.71
C ASN A 95 11.21 11.91 -14.10
N GLY A 96 11.01 12.01 -12.78
CA GLY A 96 10.92 13.28 -12.05
C GLY A 96 9.65 14.08 -12.28
N ARG A 97 8.64 13.51 -12.95
CA ARG A 97 7.32 14.13 -13.17
C ARG A 97 6.25 13.38 -12.41
N TYR A 98 5.37 14.10 -11.72
CA TYR A 98 4.20 13.48 -11.08
C TYR A 98 3.05 13.36 -12.08
N ILE A 99 2.60 12.13 -12.31
CA ILE A 99 1.47 11.80 -13.16
C ILE A 99 0.30 11.38 -12.25
N PRO A 100 -0.83 12.10 -12.26
CA PRO A 100 -2.02 11.67 -11.54
C PRO A 100 -2.68 10.50 -12.27
N LEU A 101 -2.90 9.40 -11.56
CA LEU A 101 -3.75 8.30 -11.99
C LEU A 101 -5.07 8.39 -11.26
N ASN A 102 -6.11 8.82 -11.97
CA ASN A 102 -7.45 8.90 -11.43
C ASN A 102 -8.03 7.48 -11.31
N ILE A 103 -8.63 7.18 -10.17
CA ILE A 103 -9.38 5.93 -10.00
C ILE A 103 -10.78 6.19 -10.53
N PRO A 104 -11.17 5.62 -11.69
CA PRO A 104 -12.44 5.95 -12.31
C PRO A 104 -13.60 5.62 -11.38
N ASN A 105 -14.50 6.58 -11.18
CA ASN A 105 -15.74 6.34 -10.49
C ASN A 105 -16.60 5.40 -11.34
N SER A 106 -16.65 4.11 -10.97
CA SER A 106 -17.75 3.25 -11.42
C SER A 106 -19.07 3.76 -10.82
N LYS A 107 -19.71 4.70 -11.52
CA LYS A 107 -21.15 4.79 -11.90
C LYS A 107 -21.58 6.24 -12.16
N GLU A 108 -21.73 6.58 -13.44
CA GLU A 108 -23.01 7.12 -13.93
C GLU A 108 -23.56 6.06 -14.89
N LYS A 109 -24.52 5.27 -14.40
CA LYS A 109 -25.58 4.53 -15.12
C LYS A 109 -26.30 3.62 -14.13
#